data_AF-S7PM19-F1
#
_entry.id   AF-S7PM19-F1
#
_cell.length_a   1.000
_cell.length_b   1.000
_cell.length_c   1.000
_cell.angle_alpha   90.00
_cell.angle_beta   90.00
_cell.angle_gamma   90.00
#
_symmetry.space_group_name_H-M   'P 1'
#
loop_
_entity.id
_entity.type
_entity.pdbx_description
1 polymer ?
#
loop_
_entity_poly.entity_id
_entity_poly.type
_entity_poly.pdbx_seq_one_letter_code
_entity_poly.pdbx_strand_id
1 'polypeptide(L)'
;MLDLYSQISSVPIGYNHPALMKLVQQPQNASTFINRPALGILPPENFVEKLQESLLSVAPKGMSQLITMACGSCSNENAFKTIFMWYRNKERGRTGFSKEELETCMVNQAPGCPDYSILSFMGAFHGRTMGCLATTHSKAIHKIDIPSFDWPIAPFPRLKYPLEEFVKENQQEEARCLEEVEDLIVKYRKKKRTVAGIIVEPIQSEGGDNHASDDFFRKLRDISRKVEDLIVKYRKKKRTVAGIIVEPIQSEGGDNHASDDFFRKLRDISRKHGCAFLVDEVQTGGGCTGKFWAHEHWGLDDPADVMTFSKKMMTGGFFHREELRPNAPYRIFNTWLGDPCKNLLLAEVINVIKREDLLKNATHAGKALLTGLLDLQARYPQFISRVRGRGTFCSFDAPDEPTRNKLISIARSKGVVLGGCGDKSIRFRPTLVFRDHHAHLFLNIFSDILADFK
;
A
#
# COMPACT_ATOMS: atom_id res chain seq x y z
N MET A 1 0.29 -18.01 -22.51
CA MET A 1 0.25 -18.41 -21.09
C MET A 1 -0.93 -17.70 -20.43
N LEU A 2 -1.63 -18.37 -19.51
CA LEU A 2 -2.58 -17.72 -18.60
C LEU A 2 -1.79 -16.86 -17.61
N ASP A 3 -1.98 -15.55 -17.64
CA ASP A 3 -1.23 -14.63 -16.79
C ASP A 3 -2.00 -14.30 -15.51
N LEU A 4 -1.53 -14.84 -14.39
CA LEU A 4 -2.05 -14.58 -13.04
C LEU A 4 -1.12 -13.67 -12.23
N TYR A 5 -0.22 -12.93 -12.89
CA TYR A 5 0.68 -11.97 -12.26
C TYR A 5 0.51 -10.53 -12.79
N SER A 6 0.01 -10.39 -14.02
CA SER A 6 -0.44 -9.13 -14.64
C SER A 6 0.56 -7.98 -14.54
N GLN A 7 1.83 -8.27 -14.87
CA GLN A 7 2.94 -7.30 -14.77
C GLN A 7 3.04 -6.70 -13.36
N ILE A 8 3.10 -7.56 -12.33
CA ILE A 8 3.14 -7.14 -10.92
C ILE A 8 1.87 -6.36 -10.53
N SER A 9 0.69 -6.95 -10.81
CA SER A 9 -0.61 -6.39 -10.47
C SER A 9 -0.92 -5.04 -11.14
N SER A 10 -0.32 -4.72 -12.30
CA SER A 10 -0.45 -3.38 -12.92
C SER A 10 -1.35 -3.32 -14.15
N VAL A 11 -1.69 -4.46 -14.76
CA VAL A 11 -2.62 -4.49 -15.89
C VAL A 11 -4.06 -4.61 -15.38
N PRO A 12 -4.93 -3.60 -15.57
CA PRO A 12 -6.27 -3.61 -14.98
C PRO A 12 -7.25 -4.53 -15.70
N ILE A 13 -7.43 -4.37 -17.02
CA ILE A 13 -8.51 -5.00 -17.81
C ILE A 13 -8.00 -5.95 -18.90
N GLY A 14 -6.84 -6.55 -18.70
CA GLY A 14 -6.24 -7.47 -19.67
C GLY A 14 -5.42 -6.78 -20.75
N TYR A 15 -4.74 -7.59 -21.56
CA TYR A 15 -3.87 -7.12 -22.64
C TYR A 15 -4.69 -6.79 -23.89
N ASN A 16 -4.28 -5.73 -24.61
CA ASN A 16 -4.88 -5.32 -25.89
C ASN A 16 -6.42 -5.17 -25.83
N HIS A 17 -6.94 -4.68 -24.71
CA HIS A 17 -8.37 -4.54 -24.51
C HIS A 17 -9.00 -3.67 -25.64
N PRO A 18 -10.05 -4.14 -26.34
CA PRO A 18 -10.59 -3.45 -27.51
C PRO A 18 -10.97 -1.99 -27.27
N ALA A 19 -11.48 -1.66 -26.08
CA ALA A 19 -11.82 -0.29 -25.73
C ALA A 19 -10.58 0.63 -25.67
N LEU A 20 -9.44 0.13 -25.16
CA LEU A 20 -8.19 0.90 -25.13
C LEU A 20 -7.58 1.03 -26.53
N MET A 21 -7.65 -0.03 -27.34
CA MET A 21 -7.23 0.03 -28.75
C MET A 21 -8.04 1.07 -29.52
N LYS A 22 -9.36 1.12 -29.31
CA LYS A 22 -10.24 2.11 -29.92
C LYS A 22 -9.85 3.54 -29.52
N LEU A 23 -9.49 3.79 -28.24
CA LEU A 23 -9.01 5.09 -27.78
C LEU A 23 -7.74 5.54 -28.51
N VAL A 24 -6.77 4.65 -28.69
CA VAL A 24 -5.49 4.96 -29.35
C VAL A 24 -5.70 5.27 -30.84
N GLN A 25 -6.68 4.62 -31.48
CA GLN A 25 -6.99 4.81 -32.90
C GLN A 25 -7.76 6.10 -33.21
N GLN A 26 -8.30 6.79 -32.20
CA GLN A 26 -9.03 8.04 -32.38
C GLN A 26 -8.07 9.18 -32.76
N PRO A 27 -8.22 9.84 -33.93
CA PRO A 27 -7.32 10.91 -34.35
C PRO A 27 -7.24 12.08 -33.36
N GLN A 28 -8.36 12.41 -32.70
CA GLN A 28 -8.42 13.48 -31.69
C GLN A 28 -7.53 13.23 -30.47
N ASN A 29 -7.19 11.97 -30.18
CA ASN A 29 -6.35 11.62 -29.03
C ASN A 29 -4.84 11.70 -29.35
N ALA A 30 -4.44 11.85 -30.62
CA ALA A 30 -3.04 11.84 -31.03
C ALA A 30 -2.20 12.86 -30.24
N SER A 31 -2.72 14.08 -30.06
CA SER A 31 -2.05 15.14 -29.29
C SER A 31 -1.73 14.72 -27.85
N THR A 32 -2.63 14.00 -27.18
CA THR A 32 -2.44 13.53 -25.80
C THR A 32 -1.25 12.57 -25.65
N PHE A 33 -0.91 11.82 -26.70
CA PHE A 33 0.22 10.87 -26.67
C PHE A 33 1.57 11.52 -26.98
N ILE A 34 1.59 12.60 -27.77
CA ILE A 34 2.84 13.22 -28.25
C ILE A 34 3.19 14.53 -27.53
N ASN A 35 2.20 15.25 -27.00
CA ASN A 35 2.40 16.52 -26.30
C ASN A 35 2.23 16.33 -24.80
N ARG A 36 3.31 15.93 -24.12
CA ARG A 36 3.31 15.74 -22.66
C ARG A 36 3.53 17.07 -21.93
N PRO A 37 2.51 17.63 -21.25
CA PRO A 37 2.63 18.94 -20.62
C PRO A 37 3.34 18.88 -19.28
N ALA A 38 3.84 20.05 -18.85
CA ALA A 38 4.15 20.26 -17.45
C ALA A 38 2.86 20.57 -16.66
N LEU A 39 2.19 19.51 -16.19
CA LEU A 39 0.80 19.57 -15.68
C LEU A 39 0.56 20.61 -14.57
N GLY A 40 1.58 20.90 -13.76
CA GLY A 40 1.44 21.86 -12.67
C GLY A 40 1.41 23.33 -13.08
N ILE A 41 1.69 23.64 -14.35
CA ILE A 41 1.72 25.02 -14.88
C ILE A 41 0.97 25.17 -16.21
N LEU A 42 0.95 24.14 -17.06
CA LEU A 42 0.34 24.17 -18.38
C LEU A 42 -0.55 22.92 -18.60
N PRO A 43 -1.59 22.70 -17.78
CA PRO A 43 -2.49 21.59 -17.96
C PRO A 43 -3.25 21.72 -19.30
N PRO A 44 -3.57 20.60 -19.96
CA PRO A 44 -4.41 20.63 -21.16
C PRO A 44 -5.84 21.06 -20.80
N GLU A 45 -6.58 21.57 -21.78
CA GLU A 45 -7.95 22.09 -21.61
C GLU A 45 -8.89 21.09 -20.90
N ASN A 46 -8.84 19.82 -21.29
CA ASN A 46 -9.69 18.76 -20.74
C ASN A 46 -9.14 18.10 -19.46
N PHE A 47 -8.12 18.68 -18.81
CA PHE A 47 -7.47 18.03 -17.66
C PHE A 47 -8.45 17.73 -16.52
N VAL A 48 -9.25 18.73 -16.12
CA VAL A 48 -10.20 18.59 -15.01
C VAL A 48 -11.33 17.62 -15.35
N GLU A 49 -11.90 17.73 -16.55
CA GLU A 49 -12.94 16.81 -17.04
C GLU A 49 -12.43 15.37 -17.05
N LYS A 50 -11.20 15.12 -17.55
CA LYS A 50 -10.64 13.76 -17.57
C LYS A 50 -10.38 13.22 -16.17
N LEU A 51 -10.04 14.07 -15.19
CA LEU A 51 -9.95 13.67 -13.78
C LEU A 51 -11.33 13.35 -13.20
N GLN A 52 -12.38 14.08 -13.59
CA GLN A 52 -13.77 13.82 -13.18
C GLN A 52 -14.29 12.48 -13.71
N GLU A 53 -14.01 12.16 -14.97
CA GLU A 53 -14.37 10.87 -15.56
C GLU A 53 -13.58 9.69 -14.97
N SER A 54 -12.36 9.95 -14.49
CA SER A 54 -11.46 8.92 -13.97
C SER A 54 -11.35 8.94 -12.45
N LEU A 55 -10.27 9.51 -11.90
CA LEU A 55 -9.88 9.44 -10.50
C LEU A 55 -10.94 10.02 -9.55
N LEU A 56 -11.49 11.19 -9.84
CA LEU A 56 -12.48 11.82 -8.94
C LEU A 56 -13.82 11.04 -8.92
N SER A 57 -14.13 10.26 -9.97
CA SER A 57 -15.31 9.38 -9.99
C SER A 57 -15.22 8.18 -9.04
N VAL A 58 -14.04 7.98 -8.44
CA VAL A 58 -13.73 6.92 -7.48
C VAL A 58 -13.02 7.51 -6.25
N ALA A 59 -13.24 8.78 -5.93
CA ALA A 59 -12.62 9.40 -4.76
C ALA A 59 -13.01 8.66 -3.45
N PRO A 60 -12.04 8.34 -2.56
CA PRO A 60 -12.35 7.79 -1.24
C PRO A 60 -13.20 8.73 -0.40
N LYS A 61 -13.99 8.17 0.54
CA LYS A 61 -14.79 8.97 1.46
C LYS A 61 -13.92 9.96 2.26
N GLY A 62 -14.40 11.19 2.40
CA GLY A 62 -13.73 12.24 3.18
C GLY A 62 -12.54 12.91 2.50
N MET A 63 -12.08 12.43 1.33
CA MET A 63 -10.91 12.98 0.62
C MET A 63 -11.34 13.81 -0.60
N SER A 64 -11.36 15.13 -0.45
CA SER A 64 -11.75 16.06 -1.53
C SER A 64 -10.60 16.52 -2.43
N GLN A 65 -9.35 16.26 -2.03
CA GLN A 65 -8.17 16.72 -2.75
C GLN A 65 -7.48 15.55 -3.48
N LEU A 66 -6.86 15.87 -4.62
CA LEU A 66 -6.14 14.92 -5.45
C LEU A 66 -4.89 15.60 -6.04
N ILE A 67 -3.74 14.93 -5.95
CA ILE A 67 -2.52 15.28 -6.68
C ILE A 67 -2.04 14.06 -7.46
N THR A 68 -1.83 14.21 -8.77
CA THR A 68 -1.31 13.15 -9.64
C THR A 68 0.21 13.06 -9.59
N MET A 69 0.72 11.84 -9.75
CA MET A 69 2.13 11.48 -9.77
C MET A 69 2.37 10.41 -10.85
N ALA A 70 3.62 10.13 -11.19
CA ALA A 70 3.92 9.18 -12.27
C ALA A 70 3.97 7.71 -11.80
N CYS A 71 4.27 7.43 -10.53
CA CYS A 71 4.40 6.07 -10.00
C CYS A 71 4.13 6.01 -8.49
N GLY A 72 4.10 4.80 -7.94
CA GLY A 72 3.88 4.56 -6.50
C GLY A 72 4.94 5.22 -5.60
N SER A 73 6.23 5.13 -5.94
CA SER A 73 7.30 5.71 -5.12
C SER A 73 7.15 7.22 -4.97
N CYS A 74 6.98 7.97 -6.06
CA CYS A 74 6.79 9.42 -5.97
C CYS A 74 5.43 9.81 -5.38
N SER A 75 4.43 8.92 -5.42
CA SER A 75 3.18 9.10 -4.68
C SER A 75 3.43 9.07 -3.17
N ASN A 76 4.12 8.03 -2.68
CA ASN A 76 4.48 7.91 -1.25
C ASN A 76 5.43 9.01 -0.78
N GLU A 77 6.50 9.33 -1.53
CA GLU A 77 7.42 10.43 -1.18
C GLU A 77 6.69 11.78 -1.02
N ASN A 78 5.78 12.10 -1.95
CA ASN A 78 5.05 13.36 -1.88
C ASN A 78 3.95 13.33 -0.81
N ALA A 79 3.39 12.17 -0.50
CA ALA A 79 2.52 12.00 0.65
C ALA A 79 3.29 12.22 1.98
N PHE A 80 4.53 11.70 2.11
CA PHE A 80 5.39 11.97 3.27
C PHE A 80 5.68 13.46 3.42
N LYS A 81 6.07 14.13 2.34
CA LYS A 81 6.26 15.59 2.34
C LYS A 81 5.00 16.34 2.77
N THR A 82 3.84 15.93 2.26
CA THR A 82 2.55 16.53 2.61
C THR A 82 2.27 16.39 4.11
N ILE A 83 2.53 15.21 4.69
CA ILE A 83 2.43 14.95 6.13
C ILE A 83 3.41 15.81 6.93
N PHE A 84 4.68 15.86 6.55
CA PHE A 84 5.68 16.69 7.24
C PHE A 84 5.31 18.18 7.21
N MET A 85 4.82 18.67 6.06
CA MET A 85 4.36 20.05 5.89
C MET A 85 3.15 20.37 6.76
N TRP A 86 2.14 19.52 6.71
CA TRP A 86 0.95 19.62 7.57
C TRP A 86 1.33 19.67 9.04
N TYR A 87 2.26 18.83 9.44
CA TYR A 87 2.69 18.76 10.83
C TYR A 87 3.54 19.96 11.26
N ARG A 88 4.47 20.44 10.41
CA ARG A 88 5.14 21.72 10.66
C ARG A 88 4.15 22.85 10.78
N ASN A 89 3.10 22.87 9.98
CA ASN A 89 2.06 23.89 10.06
C ASN A 89 1.27 23.78 11.38
N LYS A 90 1.00 22.55 11.88
CA LYS A 90 0.44 22.36 13.23
C LYS A 90 1.34 22.92 14.33
N GLU A 91 2.65 22.66 14.26
CA GLU A 91 3.60 23.17 15.26
C GLU A 91 3.80 24.69 15.19
N ARG A 92 3.84 25.25 13.97
CA ARG A 92 4.06 26.67 13.70
C ARG A 92 2.80 27.52 13.90
N GLY A 93 1.61 26.92 13.77
CA GLY A 93 0.33 27.63 13.81
C GLY A 93 0.19 28.60 12.62
N ARG A 94 -0.38 29.79 12.87
CA ARG A 94 -0.61 30.83 11.84
C ARG A 94 0.61 31.73 11.58
N THR A 95 1.78 31.38 12.09
CA THR A 95 3.00 32.18 11.88
C THR A 95 3.63 31.83 10.53
N GLY A 96 4.13 32.84 9.81
CA GLY A 96 4.90 32.63 8.57
C GLY A 96 6.24 31.94 8.83
N PHE A 97 6.97 31.59 7.77
CA PHE A 97 8.32 31.00 7.90
C PHE A 97 9.28 32.00 8.57
N SER A 98 10.09 31.53 9.51
CA SER A 98 11.14 32.38 10.08
C SER A 98 12.28 32.58 9.09
N LYS A 99 13.03 33.68 9.23
CA LYS A 99 14.23 33.93 8.43
C LYS A 99 15.24 32.78 8.56
N GLU A 100 15.45 32.29 9.77
CA GLU A 100 16.33 31.15 10.06
C GLU A 100 15.85 29.86 9.37
N GLU A 101 14.54 29.58 9.35
CA GLU A 101 13.98 28.41 8.63
C GLU A 101 14.26 28.52 7.12
N LEU A 102 14.12 29.71 6.53
CA LEU A 102 14.37 29.95 5.11
C LEU A 102 15.85 29.83 4.73
N GLU A 103 16.76 30.31 5.58
CA GLU A 103 18.20 30.25 5.32
C GLU A 103 18.74 28.83 5.51
N THR A 104 18.36 28.16 6.62
CA THR A 104 18.88 26.83 6.96
C THR A 104 18.34 25.72 6.08
N CYS A 105 17.11 25.84 5.55
CA CYS A 105 16.55 24.81 4.65
C CYS A 105 17.33 24.69 3.34
N MET A 106 17.95 25.77 2.87
CA MET A 106 18.72 25.79 1.62
C MET A 106 20.05 25.06 1.73
N VAL A 107 20.51 24.78 2.95
CA VAL A 107 21.78 24.11 3.25
C VAL A 107 21.60 22.82 4.05
N ASN A 108 20.40 22.24 4.01
CA ASN A 108 20.05 20.98 4.67
C ASN A 108 20.21 20.99 6.20
N GLN A 109 20.00 22.15 6.85
CA GLN A 109 20.13 22.31 8.30
C GLN A 109 18.80 22.63 8.99
N ALA A 110 18.72 22.32 10.27
CA ALA A 110 17.63 22.75 11.14
C ALA A 110 17.74 24.27 11.44
N PRO A 111 16.63 24.98 11.72
CA PRO A 111 15.25 24.48 11.83
C PRO A 111 14.51 24.33 10.50
N GLY A 112 15.08 24.80 9.38
CA GLY A 112 14.45 24.75 8.05
C GLY A 112 14.20 23.33 7.53
N CYS A 113 15.16 22.43 7.75
CA CYS A 113 15.03 20.99 7.57
C CYS A 113 14.79 20.32 8.93
N PRO A 114 13.53 20.00 9.29
CA PRO A 114 13.25 19.35 10.56
C PRO A 114 13.78 17.92 10.57
N ASP A 115 14.36 17.49 11.69
CA ASP A 115 14.80 16.10 11.91
C ASP A 115 13.61 15.22 12.32
N TYR A 116 12.63 15.17 11.43
CA TYR A 116 11.45 14.32 11.56
C TYR A 116 11.75 12.90 11.08
N SER A 117 11.00 11.97 11.63
CA SER A 117 11.07 10.56 11.22
C SER A 117 9.71 9.98 10.93
N ILE A 118 9.73 8.88 10.16
CA ILE A 118 8.56 8.08 9.86
C ILE A 118 8.89 6.68 10.39
N LEU A 119 8.23 6.26 11.47
CA LEU A 119 8.34 4.91 12.02
C LEU A 119 7.83 3.91 11.00
N SER A 120 8.52 2.80 10.80
CA SER A 120 8.09 1.73 9.89
C SER A 120 8.28 0.36 10.51
N PHE A 121 7.71 -0.69 9.91
CA PHE A 121 7.80 -2.05 10.43
C PHE A 121 8.83 -2.86 9.65
N MET A 122 9.48 -3.79 10.34
CA MET A 122 10.27 -4.81 9.66
C MET A 122 9.42 -5.53 8.61
N GLY A 123 10.01 -5.90 7.46
CA GLY A 123 9.37 -6.56 6.30
C GLY A 123 8.51 -5.69 5.39
N ALA A 124 8.54 -4.36 5.56
CA ALA A 124 7.75 -3.41 4.80
C ALA A 124 8.17 -3.16 3.35
N PHE A 125 7.25 -2.74 2.46
CA PHE A 125 7.60 -2.29 1.10
C PHE A 125 6.79 -1.08 0.58
N HIS A 126 7.41 0.10 0.54
CA HIS A 126 6.78 1.36 0.11
C HIS A 126 7.44 2.03 -1.10
N GLY A 127 8.40 1.35 -1.73
CA GLY A 127 9.10 1.83 -2.92
C GLY A 127 10.62 1.84 -2.74
N ARG A 128 11.32 2.42 -3.71
CA ARG A 128 12.79 2.30 -3.82
C ARG A 128 13.54 3.62 -3.96
N THR A 129 12.84 4.75 -4.03
CA THR A 129 13.48 6.08 -3.84
C THR A 129 13.91 6.23 -2.38
N MET A 130 14.89 7.07 -2.06
CA MET A 130 15.56 7.05 -0.75
C MET A 130 14.62 7.19 0.46
N GLY A 131 13.58 8.02 0.40
CA GLY A 131 12.61 8.16 1.49
C GLY A 131 11.69 6.93 1.62
N CYS A 132 11.19 6.42 0.50
CA CYS A 132 10.46 5.15 0.43
C CYS A 132 11.33 3.95 0.86
N LEU A 133 12.64 3.99 0.60
CA LEU A 133 13.55 2.90 0.91
C LEU A 133 13.93 2.87 2.39
N ALA A 134 13.99 4.04 3.04
CA ALA A 134 14.16 4.11 4.49
C ALA A 134 12.99 3.50 5.27
N THR A 135 11.83 3.41 4.61
CA THR A 135 10.61 2.82 5.16
C THR A 135 10.31 1.42 4.63
N THR A 136 11.09 0.95 3.66
CA THR A 136 11.04 -0.42 3.14
C THR A 136 12.04 -1.26 3.93
N HIS A 137 11.63 -2.41 4.45
CA HIS A 137 12.46 -3.34 5.23
C HIS A 137 12.28 -4.78 4.77
N SER A 138 12.12 -4.94 3.46
CA SER A 138 11.64 -6.18 2.88
C SER A 138 12.78 -7.22 2.73
N LYS A 139 13.77 -6.99 1.86
CA LYS A 139 14.93 -7.87 1.62
C LYS A 139 16.22 -7.07 1.69
N ALA A 140 17.28 -7.71 2.17
CA ALA A 140 18.61 -7.10 2.26
C ALA A 140 19.10 -6.57 0.89
N ILE A 141 18.86 -7.32 -0.20
CA ILE A 141 19.27 -6.92 -1.55
C ILE A 141 18.58 -5.64 -2.06
N HIS A 142 17.47 -5.22 -1.44
CA HIS A 142 16.84 -3.95 -1.77
C HIS A 142 17.53 -2.75 -1.10
N LYS A 143 18.29 -2.97 -0.02
CA LYS A 143 18.79 -1.90 0.87
C LYS A 143 20.30 -1.76 0.95
N ILE A 144 21.05 -2.84 0.73
CA ILE A 144 22.51 -2.84 0.85
C ILE A 144 23.12 -1.75 -0.05
N ASP A 145 24.19 -1.11 0.42
CA ASP A 145 24.95 -0.04 -0.28
C ASP A 145 24.24 1.31 -0.49
N ILE A 146 23.02 1.49 0.02
CA ILE A 146 22.25 2.74 -0.15
C ILE A 146 22.17 3.52 1.17
N PRO A 147 22.54 4.83 1.21
CA PRO A 147 22.36 5.66 2.39
C PRO A 147 20.89 5.68 2.85
N SER A 148 20.67 5.71 4.16
CA SER A 148 19.32 5.68 4.73
C SER A 148 19.15 6.72 5.84
N PHE A 149 17.91 6.86 6.31
CA PHE A 149 17.57 7.72 7.43
C PHE A 149 17.54 6.87 8.71
N ASP A 150 18.12 7.39 9.80
CA ASP A 150 17.92 6.81 11.14
C ASP A 150 16.50 7.15 11.60
N TRP A 151 15.53 6.38 11.10
CA TRP A 151 14.13 6.38 11.48
C TRP A 151 13.81 5.11 12.26
N PRO A 152 12.84 5.15 13.20
CA PRO A 152 12.51 3.98 14.00
C PRO A 152 11.93 2.85 13.16
N ILE A 153 12.40 1.64 13.41
CA ILE A 153 11.95 0.41 12.76
C ILE A 153 11.40 -0.50 13.86
N ALA A 154 10.09 -0.66 13.90
CA ALA A 154 9.41 -1.53 14.85
C ALA A 154 9.43 -2.98 14.36
N PRO A 155 9.50 -3.97 15.27
CA PRO A 155 9.20 -5.35 14.89
C PRO A 155 7.71 -5.46 14.54
N PHE A 156 7.41 -6.34 13.60
CA PHE A 156 6.04 -6.74 13.32
C PHE A 156 5.80 -8.14 13.93
N PRO A 157 4.64 -8.42 14.57
CA PRO A 157 4.40 -9.70 15.23
C PRO A 157 4.50 -10.88 14.27
N ARG A 158 5.09 -11.97 14.77
CA ARG A 158 5.16 -13.24 14.07
C ARG A 158 4.28 -14.30 14.74
N LEU A 159 3.00 -14.35 14.36
CA LEU A 159 2.09 -15.35 14.94
C LEU A 159 2.45 -16.78 14.50
N LYS A 160 2.17 -17.72 15.40
CA LYS A 160 2.18 -19.16 15.16
C LYS A 160 0.78 -19.64 14.77
N TYR A 161 0.75 -20.67 13.92
CA TYR A 161 -0.46 -21.27 13.34
C TYR A 161 -0.49 -22.78 13.61
N PRO A 162 -1.68 -23.40 13.79
CA PRO A 162 -3.03 -22.81 13.75
C PRO A 162 -3.28 -21.81 14.89
N LEU A 163 -4.03 -20.73 14.63
CA LEU A 163 -4.16 -19.60 15.58
C LEU A 163 -4.78 -20.03 16.92
N GLU A 164 -5.69 -21.00 16.85
CA GLU A 164 -6.44 -21.55 17.96
C GLU A 164 -5.54 -22.32 18.94
N GLU A 165 -4.41 -22.86 18.45
CA GLU A 165 -3.46 -23.63 19.26
C GLU A 165 -2.42 -22.75 19.95
N PHE A 166 -2.10 -21.58 19.38
CA PHE A 166 -1.01 -20.70 19.85
C PHE A 166 -1.49 -19.37 20.42
N VAL A 167 -2.72 -19.31 20.96
CA VAL A 167 -3.34 -18.08 21.46
C VAL A 167 -2.43 -17.32 22.44
N LYS A 168 -1.79 -18.02 23.38
CA LYS A 168 -0.97 -17.40 24.43
C LYS A 168 0.35 -16.85 23.88
N GLU A 169 1.05 -17.63 23.07
CA GLU A 169 2.30 -17.25 22.41
C GLU A 169 2.08 -16.05 21.50
N ASN A 170 0.99 -16.06 20.74
CA ASN A 170 0.61 -14.97 19.85
C ASN A 170 0.33 -13.69 20.64
N GLN A 171 -0.42 -13.76 21.74
CA GLN A 171 -0.65 -12.60 22.61
C GLN A 171 0.64 -12.03 23.22
N GLN A 172 1.60 -12.90 23.58
CA GLN A 172 2.90 -12.49 24.12
C GLN A 172 3.79 -11.83 23.08
N GLU A 173 3.89 -12.41 21.88
CA GLU A 173 4.66 -11.85 20.77
C GLU A 173 4.15 -10.49 20.35
N GLU A 174 2.82 -10.37 20.28
CA GLU A 174 2.18 -9.09 20.04
C GLU A 174 2.53 -8.09 21.13
N ALA A 175 2.34 -8.42 22.41
CA ALA A 175 2.68 -7.54 23.53
C ALA A 175 4.15 -7.07 23.52
N ARG A 176 5.09 -7.94 23.11
CA ARG A 176 6.51 -7.59 22.94
C ARG A 176 6.72 -6.57 21.82
N CYS A 177 6.19 -6.83 20.62
CA CYS A 177 6.33 -5.92 19.48
C CYS A 177 5.79 -4.52 19.77
N LEU A 178 4.74 -4.48 20.59
CA LEU A 178 4.09 -3.27 21.08
C LEU A 178 4.98 -2.47 22.03
N GLU A 179 5.50 -3.13 23.06
CA GLU A 179 6.43 -2.50 24.00
C GLU A 179 7.62 -1.88 23.26
N GLU A 180 8.15 -2.57 22.24
CA GLU A 180 9.23 -2.04 21.39
C GLU A 180 8.83 -0.78 20.60
N VAL A 181 7.58 -0.68 20.16
CA VAL A 181 7.08 0.55 19.52
C VAL A 181 7.07 1.72 20.51
N GLU A 182 6.58 1.52 21.75
CA GLU A 182 6.64 2.56 22.79
C GLU A 182 8.08 3.04 23.00
N ASP A 183 8.97 2.07 23.20
CA ASP A 183 10.38 2.33 23.47
C ASP A 183 11.05 3.06 22.33
N LEU A 184 10.78 2.70 21.08
CA LEU A 184 11.31 3.38 19.91
C LEU A 184 10.82 4.83 19.83
N ILE A 185 9.52 5.07 20.02
CA ILE A 185 8.97 6.44 20.01
C ILE A 185 9.64 7.29 21.09
N VAL A 186 9.78 6.75 22.31
CA VAL A 186 10.43 7.44 23.43
C VAL A 186 11.93 7.67 23.16
N LYS A 187 12.62 6.67 22.62
CA LYS A 187 14.06 6.71 22.30
C LYS A 187 14.37 7.76 21.24
N TYR A 188 13.66 7.77 20.12
CA TYR A 188 13.88 8.75 19.04
C TYR A 188 13.50 10.16 19.48
N ARG A 189 12.49 10.30 20.33
CA ARG A 189 12.17 11.58 20.96
C ARG A 189 13.28 12.13 21.86
N LYS A 190 13.95 11.26 22.64
CA LYS A 190 15.12 11.64 23.45
C LYS A 190 16.27 12.13 22.55
N LYS A 191 16.42 11.56 21.35
CA LYS A 191 17.35 12.02 20.31
C LYS A 191 16.94 13.33 19.60
N LYS A 192 15.83 13.97 19.99
CA LYS A 192 15.21 15.12 19.29
C LYS A 192 14.73 14.80 17.86
N ARG A 193 14.59 13.52 17.51
CA ARG A 193 14.02 13.04 16.25
C ARG A 193 12.56 12.72 16.42
N THR A 194 11.73 13.73 16.25
CA THR A 194 10.28 13.59 16.46
C THR A 194 9.75 12.61 15.42
N VAL A 195 9.07 11.56 15.88
CA VAL A 195 8.47 10.54 15.02
C VAL A 195 7.25 11.15 14.34
N ALA A 196 7.44 11.93 13.29
CA ALA A 196 6.38 12.50 12.47
C ALA A 196 5.55 11.42 11.72
N GLY A 197 5.62 10.15 12.07
CA GLY A 197 4.77 9.15 11.48
C GLY A 197 4.96 7.73 11.95
N ILE A 198 3.96 6.88 11.75
CA ILE A 198 4.02 5.43 12.00
C ILE A 198 3.47 4.69 10.78
N ILE A 199 4.27 4.46 9.77
CA ILE A 199 3.98 3.39 8.83
C ILE A 199 3.70 2.12 9.63
N VAL A 200 2.48 1.61 9.56
CA VAL A 200 2.01 0.34 10.10
C VAL A 200 1.60 -0.49 8.93
N GLU A 201 2.12 -1.69 8.81
CA GLU A 201 1.54 -2.63 7.87
C GLU A 201 0.68 -3.63 8.63
N PRO A 202 -0.33 -4.25 8.01
CA PRO A 202 -1.28 -5.05 8.75
C PRO A 202 -0.74 -6.38 9.18
N ILE A 203 0.21 -6.93 8.42
CA ILE A 203 0.76 -8.29 8.45
C ILE A 203 2.06 -8.17 7.65
N GLN A 204 3.22 -8.67 8.11
CA GLN A 204 4.58 -8.55 7.53
C GLN A 204 5.00 -9.73 6.67
N SER A 205 5.67 -9.58 5.51
CA SER A 205 6.02 -10.80 4.76
C SER A 205 7.36 -11.01 4.04
N GLU A 206 8.20 -10.03 3.70
CA GLU A 206 9.58 -10.38 3.26
C GLU A 206 10.45 -10.77 4.46
N GLY A 207 9.93 -10.59 5.69
CA GLY A 207 10.42 -11.26 6.90
C GLY A 207 9.68 -12.56 7.25
N GLY A 208 8.97 -13.17 6.29
CA GLY A 208 8.13 -14.35 6.45
C GLY A 208 6.65 -14.03 6.67
N ASP A 209 5.72 -14.91 6.25
CA ASP A 209 4.26 -14.78 6.37
C ASP A 209 3.81 -14.61 7.84
N ASN A 210 3.84 -13.38 8.35
CA ASN A 210 3.71 -13.05 9.77
C ASN A 210 2.49 -12.16 10.00
N HIS A 211 1.50 -12.68 10.71
CA HIS A 211 0.26 -11.97 11.02
C HIS A 211 0.33 -11.23 12.35
N ALA A 212 -0.65 -10.38 12.63
CA ALA A 212 -0.89 -9.85 13.96
C ALA A 212 -2.41 -9.81 14.20
N SER A 213 -2.81 -10.05 15.44
CA SER A 213 -4.21 -10.04 15.84
C SER A 213 -4.74 -8.62 15.94
N ASP A 214 -6.06 -8.49 15.94
CA ASP A 214 -6.73 -7.22 16.22
C ASP A 214 -6.30 -6.62 17.57
N ASP A 215 -5.94 -7.45 18.55
CA ASP A 215 -5.52 -7.01 19.88
C ASP A 215 -4.13 -6.38 19.88
N PHE A 216 -3.19 -6.91 19.10
CA PHE A 216 -1.90 -6.27 18.86
C PHE A 216 -2.11 -4.82 18.49
N PHE A 217 -2.90 -4.60 17.46
CA PHE A 217 -3.08 -3.27 16.93
C PHE A 217 -3.91 -2.34 17.81
N ARG A 218 -4.87 -2.89 18.56
CA ARG A 218 -5.54 -2.18 19.65
C ARG A 218 -4.59 -1.69 20.72
N LYS A 219 -3.51 -2.41 20.98
CA LYS A 219 -2.49 -2.00 21.94
C LYS A 219 -1.44 -1.10 21.27
N LEU A 220 -1.14 -1.26 19.98
CA LEU A 220 -0.26 -0.35 19.21
C LEU A 220 -0.83 1.08 19.23
N ARG A 221 -2.16 1.13 19.29
CA ARG A 221 -2.92 2.34 19.62
C ARG A 221 -2.61 2.88 20.98
N ASP A 222 -2.79 2.05 21.99
CA ASP A 222 -2.72 2.45 23.38
C ASP A 222 -1.30 2.91 23.74
N ILE A 223 -0.32 2.48 22.96
CA ILE A 223 1.07 2.92 22.97
C ILE A 223 1.22 4.33 22.41
N SER A 224 0.65 4.55 21.23
CA SER A 224 0.50 5.89 20.67
C SER A 224 -0.22 6.84 21.67
N ARG A 225 -1.10 6.29 22.54
CA ARG A 225 -1.77 6.96 23.68
C ARG A 225 -0.97 7.11 24.96
N LYS A 226 -0.23 6.12 25.44
CA LYS A 226 0.55 6.20 26.69
C LYS A 226 1.75 7.11 26.53
N VAL A 227 2.30 7.17 25.32
CA VAL A 227 3.21 8.25 24.93
C VAL A 227 2.54 9.59 25.25
N GLU A 228 1.21 9.75 25.03
CA GLU A 228 0.38 10.92 25.38
C GLU A 228 0.14 11.14 26.91
N ASP A 229 -0.01 10.11 27.73
CA ASP A 229 -0.22 10.25 29.19
C ASP A 229 1.10 10.53 29.95
N LEU A 230 2.21 9.95 29.51
CA LEU A 230 3.56 10.43 29.88
C LEU A 230 3.81 11.84 29.32
N ILE A 231 3.17 12.22 28.21
CA ILE A 231 3.16 13.56 27.61
C ILE A 231 2.31 14.57 28.41
N VAL A 232 1.27 14.19 29.15
CA VAL A 232 0.57 15.12 30.07
C VAL A 232 1.43 15.39 31.30
N LYS A 233 2.13 14.37 31.83
CA LYS A 233 3.11 14.55 32.91
C LYS A 233 4.38 15.29 32.46
N TYR A 234 4.74 15.21 31.16
CA TYR A 234 5.89 15.91 30.54
C TYR A 234 5.48 17.02 29.54
N ARG A 235 4.26 17.58 29.66
CA ARG A 235 3.63 18.53 28.71
C ARG A 235 4.38 19.86 28.55
N LYS A 236 5.44 20.08 29.33
CA LYS A 236 6.39 21.19 29.18
C LYS A 236 7.40 21.04 28.02
N LYS A 237 7.40 19.95 27.21
CA LYS A 237 8.48 19.71 26.20
C LYS A 237 8.09 19.41 24.73
N LYS A 238 6.96 19.92 24.21
CA LYS A 238 6.65 20.14 22.76
C LYS A 238 7.14 19.09 21.71
N ARG A 239 6.66 17.83 21.66
CA ARG A 239 7.03 16.85 20.58
C ARG A 239 5.95 15.76 20.37
N THR A 240 5.42 15.62 19.16
CA THR A 240 4.22 14.82 18.80
C THR A 240 4.56 13.72 17.75
N VAL A 241 3.60 12.91 17.30
CA VAL A 241 3.75 12.01 16.13
C VAL A 241 2.90 12.49 14.96
N ALA A 242 3.36 12.42 13.70
CA ALA A 242 2.67 13.12 12.59
C ALA A 242 1.92 12.29 11.54
N GLY A 243 2.07 10.97 11.43
CA GLY A 243 1.67 10.31 10.18
C GLY A 243 1.80 8.79 10.09
N ILE A 244 0.76 8.02 10.34
CA ILE A 244 0.73 6.58 10.15
C ILE A 244 0.58 6.19 8.66
N ILE A 245 1.24 5.18 8.09
CA ILE A 245 0.96 4.66 6.70
C ILE A 245 0.74 3.15 6.66
N VAL A 246 -0.27 2.66 5.93
CA VAL A 246 -0.59 1.22 5.89
C VAL A 246 -1.01 0.71 4.52
N GLU A 247 -0.51 -0.46 4.11
CA GLU A 247 -1.12 -1.24 3.01
C GLU A 247 -2.36 -1.99 3.51
N PRO A 248 -3.54 -1.99 2.86
CA PRO A 248 -4.69 -2.77 3.33
C PRO A 248 -4.51 -4.29 3.30
N ILE A 249 -3.69 -4.78 2.36
CA ILE A 249 -3.21 -6.15 2.29
C ILE A 249 -1.77 -6.03 1.83
N GLN A 250 -0.84 -6.51 2.66
CA GLN A 250 0.56 -6.37 2.34
C GLN A 250 0.93 -7.25 1.15
N SER A 251 1.68 -6.70 0.22
CA SER A 251 1.87 -7.33 -1.09
C SER A 251 3.23 -8.00 -1.29
N GLU A 252 4.29 -7.21 -1.51
CA GLU A 252 5.63 -7.74 -1.82
C GLU A 252 6.18 -8.54 -0.67
N GLY A 253 5.76 -8.17 0.53
CA GLY A 253 5.95 -8.98 1.70
C GLY A 253 5.60 -10.43 1.38
N GLY A 254 4.41 -10.78 0.88
CA GLY A 254 3.87 -12.14 1.04
C GLY A 254 2.41 -12.23 1.46
N ASP A 255 1.58 -11.34 0.91
CA ASP A 255 0.13 -11.50 0.83
C ASP A 255 -0.60 -11.65 2.15
N ASN A 256 -0.81 -10.53 2.81
CA ASN A 256 -0.80 -10.53 4.24
C ASN A 256 -2.02 -9.78 4.78
N HIS A 257 -2.93 -10.52 5.41
CA HIS A 257 -4.33 -10.11 5.63
C HIS A 257 -4.72 -9.93 7.09
N ALA A 258 -4.89 -8.69 7.56
CA ALA A 258 -5.49 -8.44 8.86
C ALA A 258 -7.00 -8.26 8.77
N SER A 259 -7.69 -8.30 9.91
CA SER A 259 -9.13 -8.09 9.94
C SER A 259 -9.51 -6.63 9.65
N ASP A 260 -10.74 -6.40 9.22
CA ASP A 260 -11.27 -5.04 9.08
C ASP A 260 -11.39 -4.31 10.43
N ASP A 261 -11.60 -5.03 11.53
CA ASP A 261 -11.67 -4.46 12.89
C ASP A 261 -10.34 -3.88 13.33
N PHE A 262 -9.24 -4.55 12.98
CA PHE A 262 -7.91 -3.99 13.14
C PHE A 262 -7.82 -2.60 12.50
N PHE A 263 -8.13 -2.48 11.21
CA PHE A 263 -7.93 -1.21 10.50
C PHE A 263 -8.83 -0.09 11.00
N ARG A 264 -10.09 -0.39 11.35
CA ARG A 264 -10.97 0.58 12.02
C ARG A 264 -10.33 1.11 13.30
N LYS A 265 -9.78 0.20 14.10
CA LYS A 265 -9.14 0.56 15.36
C LYS A 265 -7.86 1.32 15.14
N LEU A 266 -7.08 0.98 14.10
CA LEU A 266 -5.88 1.67 13.63
C LEU A 266 -6.17 3.11 13.17
N ARG A 267 -7.27 3.31 12.44
CA ARG A 267 -7.73 4.64 12.04
C ARG A 267 -8.09 5.50 13.26
N ASP A 268 -8.83 4.95 14.22
CA ASP A 268 -9.20 5.67 15.44
C ASP A 268 -7.97 6.09 16.28
N ILE A 269 -6.90 5.28 16.27
CA ILE A 269 -5.59 5.64 16.84
C ILE A 269 -5.09 6.93 16.21
N SER A 270 -4.98 6.91 14.88
CA SER A 270 -4.30 7.98 14.15
C SER A 270 -4.99 9.31 14.43
N ARG A 271 -6.33 9.30 14.40
CA ARG A 271 -7.16 10.45 14.72
C ARG A 271 -6.96 10.93 16.17
N LYS A 272 -7.03 10.01 17.13
CA LYS A 272 -6.86 10.32 18.56
C LYS A 272 -5.55 11.03 18.85
N HIS A 273 -4.47 10.64 18.16
CA HIS A 273 -3.12 11.17 18.41
C HIS A 273 -2.69 12.27 17.42
N GLY A 274 -3.61 12.77 16.60
CA GLY A 274 -3.32 13.83 15.65
C GLY A 274 -2.25 13.45 14.61
N CYS A 275 -2.10 12.16 14.33
CA CYS A 275 -1.27 11.61 13.27
C CYS A 275 -2.09 11.51 11.99
N ALA A 276 -1.52 11.87 10.84
CA ALA A 276 -2.16 11.64 9.55
C ALA A 276 -2.22 10.13 9.28
N PHE A 277 -3.33 9.57 8.84
CA PHE A 277 -3.41 8.17 8.41
C PHE A 277 -3.30 8.10 6.89
N LEU A 278 -2.22 7.53 6.38
CA LEU A 278 -1.96 7.31 4.98
C LEU A 278 -2.24 5.85 4.66
N VAL A 279 -2.98 5.57 3.59
CA VAL A 279 -3.24 4.20 3.14
C VAL A 279 -2.60 3.99 1.79
N ASP A 280 -1.66 3.05 1.69
CA ASP A 280 -0.99 2.70 0.45
C ASP A 280 -1.81 1.66 -0.32
N GLU A 281 -2.57 2.14 -1.29
CA GLU A 281 -3.38 1.32 -2.19
C GLU A 281 -2.73 1.17 -3.57
N VAL A 282 -1.41 1.35 -3.66
CA VAL A 282 -0.66 1.18 -4.91
C VAL A 282 -0.87 -0.21 -5.51
N GLN A 283 -1.01 -1.27 -4.70
CA GLN A 283 -1.19 -2.64 -5.19
C GLN A 283 -2.59 -3.23 -4.95
N THR A 284 -3.26 -2.85 -3.88
CA THR A 284 -4.60 -3.33 -3.52
C THR A 284 -5.72 -2.59 -4.23
N GLY A 285 -5.47 -1.33 -4.64
CA GLY A 285 -6.41 -0.49 -5.34
C GLY A 285 -6.71 -0.95 -6.76
N GLY A 286 -7.85 -0.51 -7.29
CA GLY A 286 -8.31 -0.84 -8.63
C GLY A 286 -9.09 -2.15 -8.71
N GLY A 287 -9.78 -2.58 -7.64
CA GLY A 287 -10.90 -3.53 -7.77
C GLY A 287 -10.64 -5.00 -7.45
N CYS A 288 -9.38 -5.42 -7.32
CA CYS A 288 -9.04 -6.86 -7.22
C CYS A 288 -9.57 -7.55 -5.96
N THR A 289 -9.90 -6.79 -4.91
CA THR A 289 -10.48 -7.31 -3.66
C THR A 289 -12.01 -7.36 -3.67
N GLY A 290 -12.66 -7.02 -4.80
CA GLY A 290 -14.11 -6.94 -4.93
C GLY A 290 -14.71 -5.57 -4.60
N LYS A 291 -13.90 -4.63 -4.12
CA LYS A 291 -14.21 -3.20 -3.98
C LYS A 291 -13.14 -2.38 -4.69
N PHE A 292 -13.45 -1.14 -5.09
CA PHE A 292 -12.51 -0.35 -5.89
C PHE A 292 -11.23 -0.08 -5.11
N TRP A 293 -11.36 0.40 -3.88
CA TRP A 293 -10.29 0.48 -2.88
C TRP A 293 -10.50 -0.59 -1.81
N ALA A 294 -9.42 -1.26 -1.40
CA ALA A 294 -9.52 -2.33 -0.41
C ALA A 294 -9.94 -1.81 0.97
N HIS A 295 -9.60 -0.57 1.33
CA HIS A 295 -10.02 0.03 2.61
C HIS A 295 -11.54 0.22 2.72
N GLU A 296 -12.28 0.20 1.62
CA GLU A 296 -13.75 0.28 1.66
C GLU A 296 -14.39 -0.90 2.41
N HIS A 297 -13.69 -2.03 2.53
CA HIS A 297 -14.14 -3.17 3.35
C HIS A 297 -14.17 -2.83 4.85
N TRP A 298 -13.44 -1.80 5.29
CA TRP A 298 -13.43 -1.37 6.68
C TRP A 298 -14.75 -0.74 7.10
N GLY A 299 -15.57 -0.25 6.16
CA GLY A 299 -16.88 0.34 6.43
C GLY A 299 -16.80 1.68 7.19
N LEU A 300 -15.73 2.46 6.98
CA LEU A 300 -15.51 3.75 7.64
C LEU A 300 -15.96 4.91 6.75
N ASP A 301 -16.57 5.93 7.36
CA ASP A 301 -16.84 7.22 6.69
C ASP A 301 -15.61 8.13 6.64
N ASP A 302 -14.68 7.93 7.56
CA ASP A 302 -13.40 8.63 7.64
C ASP A 302 -12.25 7.60 7.63
N PRO A 303 -11.98 6.95 6.48
CA PRO A 303 -11.10 5.80 6.41
C PRO A 303 -9.62 6.17 6.54
N ALA A 304 -9.23 7.38 6.10
CA ALA A 304 -7.84 7.85 6.09
C ALA A 304 -7.74 9.36 5.85
N ASP A 305 -6.57 9.94 6.10
CA ASP A 305 -6.22 11.33 5.81
C ASP A 305 -5.55 11.48 4.44
N VAL A 306 -4.80 10.47 4.00
CA VAL A 306 -4.15 10.38 2.68
C VAL A 306 -4.33 8.96 2.15
N MET A 307 -4.45 8.78 0.84
CA MET A 307 -4.39 7.47 0.21
C MET A 307 -3.60 7.54 -1.10
N THR A 308 -2.54 6.75 -1.22
CA THR A 308 -1.69 6.69 -2.42
C THR A 308 -2.14 5.56 -3.34
N PHE A 309 -1.93 5.73 -4.64
CA PHE A 309 -2.31 4.74 -5.66
C PHE A 309 -1.36 4.77 -6.85
N SER A 310 -1.28 3.67 -7.60
CA SER A 310 -0.57 3.56 -8.89
C SER A 310 -0.97 2.25 -9.59
N LYS A 311 -0.03 1.54 -10.24
CA LYS A 311 -0.24 0.22 -10.89
C LYS A 311 -1.50 0.18 -11.76
N LYS A 312 -2.57 -0.51 -11.32
CA LYS A 312 -3.84 -0.65 -12.07
C LYS A 312 -4.47 0.68 -12.44
N MET A 313 -4.14 1.73 -11.69
CA MET A 313 -4.62 3.08 -11.93
C MET A 313 -3.93 3.78 -13.11
N MET A 314 -2.98 3.14 -13.80
CA MET A 314 -2.23 3.65 -14.97
C MET A 314 -1.31 4.84 -14.68
N THR A 315 -1.81 5.83 -13.95
CA THR A 315 -1.10 6.95 -13.35
C THR A 315 -0.89 6.69 -11.85
N GLY A 316 0.00 7.43 -11.22
CA GLY A 316 0.13 7.49 -9.76
C GLY A 316 -0.57 8.72 -9.18
N GLY A 317 -0.58 8.81 -7.86
CA GLY A 317 -1.07 9.99 -7.16
C GLY A 317 -1.48 9.67 -5.74
N PHE A 318 -2.07 10.66 -5.10
CA PHE A 318 -2.69 10.49 -3.80
C PHE A 318 -3.91 11.37 -3.64
N PHE A 319 -4.95 10.80 -3.05
CA PHE A 319 -6.06 11.53 -2.48
C PHE A 319 -5.71 11.96 -1.07
N HIS A 320 -6.25 13.09 -0.63
CA HIS A 320 -6.10 13.51 0.76
C HIS A 320 -7.24 14.42 1.21
N ARG A 321 -7.33 14.60 2.54
CA ARG A 321 -8.26 15.54 3.15
C ARG A 321 -7.81 16.98 2.89
N GLU A 322 -8.78 17.89 2.87
CA GLU A 322 -8.56 19.32 2.61
C GLU A 322 -7.57 19.96 3.60
N GLU A 323 -7.59 19.54 4.85
CA GLU A 323 -6.69 20.07 5.89
C GLU A 323 -5.19 19.78 5.63
N LEU A 324 -4.86 18.79 4.79
CA LEU A 324 -3.48 18.48 4.39
C LEU A 324 -3.04 19.23 3.12
N ARG A 325 -3.91 20.04 2.52
CA ARG A 325 -3.58 20.80 1.31
C ARG A 325 -2.33 21.67 1.54
N PRO A 326 -1.31 21.58 0.67
CA PRO A 326 -0.16 22.48 0.72
C PRO A 326 -0.57 23.95 0.79
N ASN A 327 -0.02 24.69 1.76
CA ASN A 327 -0.34 26.10 2.00
C ASN A 327 0.31 27.08 1.00
N ALA A 328 1.17 26.58 0.11
CA ALA A 328 1.79 27.35 -0.96
C ALA A 328 2.06 26.44 -2.18
N PRO A 329 2.02 26.97 -3.42
CA PRO A 329 2.39 26.23 -4.61
C PRO A 329 3.89 25.87 -4.60
N TYR A 330 4.33 25.07 -5.58
CA TYR A 330 5.72 24.64 -5.77
C TYR A 330 6.34 23.79 -4.65
N ARG A 331 5.64 23.50 -3.56
CA ARG A 331 6.12 22.61 -2.48
C ARG A 331 5.96 21.13 -2.84
N ILE A 332 4.78 20.78 -3.34
CA ILE A 332 4.50 19.47 -3.95
C ILE A 332 4.40 19.68 -5.45
N PHE A 333 5.50 19.38 -6.15
CA PHE A 333 5.64 19.67 -7.57
C PHE A 333 6.73 18.77 -8.17
N ASN A 334 6.61 18.52 -9.47
CA ASN A 334 7.69 18.07 -10.35
C ASN A 334 7.28 18.38 -11.79
N THR A 335 8.16 18.14 -12.76
CA THR A 335 7.93 18.51 -14.16
C THR A 335 6.60 18.01 -14.71
N TRP A 336 6.23 16.75 -14.47
CA TRP A 336 5.10 16.13 -15.19
C TRP A 336 3.86 15.87 -14.35
N LEU A 337 3.98 15.68 -13.02
CA LEU A 337 2.87 15.34 -12.12
C LEU A 337 1.93 14.25 -12.69
N GLY A 338 2.51 13.20 -13.26
CA GLY A 338 1.78 12.17 -14.00
C GLY A 338 1.91 12.32 -15.50
N ASP A 339 0.86 11.96 -16.24
CA ASP A 339 0.81 11.99 -17.69
C ASP A 339 -0.67 11.96 -18.17
N PRO A 340 -1.16 12.97 -18.92
CA PRO A 340 -2.52 12.99 -19.43
C PRO A 340 -2.92 11.76 -20.26
N CYS A 341 -1.96 11.15 -20.96
CA CYS A 341 -2.20 9.90 -21.70
C CYS A 341 -2.67 8.78 -20.76
N LYS A 342 -2.12 8.71 -19.54
CA LYS A 342 -2.54 7.71 -18.56
C LYS A 342 -3.93 8.01 -18.00
N ASN A 343 -4.29 9.28 -17.84
CA ASN A 343 -5.64 9.68 -17.42
C ASN A 343 -6.68 9.35 -18.50
N LEU A 344 -6.35 9.53 -19.77
CA LEU A 344 -7.19 9.15 -20.91
C LEU A 344 -7.49 7.63 -20.89
N LEU A 345 -6.45 6.81 -20.75
CA LEU A 345 -6.62 5.36 -20.66
C LEU A 345 -7.39 4.97 -19.40
N LEU A 346 -7.08 5.58 -18.26
CA LEU A 346 -7.73 5.27 -16.98
C LEU A 346 -9.22 5.59 -17.00
N ALA A 347 -9.65 6.67 -17.64
CA ALA A 347 -11.07 7.00 -17.77
C ALA A 347 -11.85 5.86 -18.43
N GLU A 348 -11.33 5.30 -19.53
CA GLU A 348 -11.98 4.15 -20.18
C GLU A 348 -11.81 2.85 -19.38
N VAL A 349 -10.69 2.65 -18.67
CA VAL A 349 -10.55 1.53 -17.73
C VAL A 349 -11.64 1.57 -16.67
N ILE A 350 -11.87 2.72 -16.03
CA ILE A 350 -12.92 2.88 -15.00
C ILE A 350 -14.32 2.71 -15.61
N ASN A 351 -14.54 3.22 -16.83
CA ASN A 351 -15.77 3.02 -17.58
C ASN A 351 -16.05 1.52 -17.80
N VAL A 352 -15.07 0.76 -18.29
CA VAL A 352 -15.15 -0.70 -18.47
C VAL A 352 -15.45 -1.40 -17.14
N ILE A 353 -14.72 -1.06 -16.07
CA ILE A 353 -14.92 -1.64 -14.73
C ILE A 353 -16.37 -1.48 -14.27
N LYS A 354 -16.93 -0.27 -14.43
CA LYS A 354 -18.31 0.04 -14.03
C LYS A 354 -19.33 -0.64 -14.94
N ARG A 355 -19.16 -0.53 -16.26
CA ARG A 355 -20.11 -1.04 -17.27
C ARG A 355 -20.22 -2.56 -17.28
N GLU A 356 -19.12 -3.26 -17.00
CA GLU A 356 -19.04 -4.73 -17.07
C GLU A 356 -19.06 -5.40 -15.68
N ASP A 357 -19.38 -4.63 -14.64
CA ASP A 357 -19.48 -5.06 -13.24
C ASP A 357 -18.26 -5.88 -12.77
N LEU A 358 -17.06 -5.37 -13.10
CA LEU A 358 -15.82 -6.13 -12.88
C LEU A 358 -15.45 -6.28 -11.41
N LEU A 359 -16.00 -5.46 -10.51
CA LEU A 359 -15.83 -5.60 -9.06
C LEU A 359 -16.58 -6.82 -8.52
N LYS A 360 -17.83 -7.02 -8.96
CA LYS A 360 -18.60 -8.23 -8.62
C LYS A 360 -17.96 -9.46 -9.22
N ASN A 361 -17.45 -9.36 -10.45
CA ASN A 361 -16.68 -10.42 -11.07
C ASN A 361 -15.43 -10.80 -10.26
N ALA A 362 -14.63 -9.83 -9.81
CA ALA A 362 -13.45 -10.11 -8.98
C ALA A 362 -13.83 -10.81 -7.66
N THR A 363 -14.99 -10.49 -7.09
CA THR A 363 -15.53 -11.20 -5.92
C THR A 363 -15.88 -12.66 -6.25
N HIS A 364 -16.57 -12.87 -7.38
CA HIS A 364 -17.04 -14.19 -7.79
C HIS A 364 -15.89 -15.12 -8.21
N ALA A 365 -15.08 -14.69 -9.18
CA ALA A 365 -13.92 -15.46 -9.65
C ALA A 365 -12.87 -15.64 -8.55
N GLY A 366 -12.73 -14.66 -7.65
CA GLY A 366 -11.91 -14.77 -6.45
C GLY A 366 -12.36 -15.88 -5.51
N LYS A 367 -13.68 -15.99 -5.28
CA LYS A 367 -14.26 -17.09 -4.48
C LYS A 367 -14.01 -18.45 -5.12
N ALA A 368 -14.17 -18.58 -6.44
CA ALA A 368 -13.86 -19.81 -7.17
C ALA A 368 -12.39 -20.22 -7.01
N LEU A 369 -11.47 -19.26 -7.20
CA LEU A 369 -10.03 -19.47 -7.01
C LEU A 369 -9.70 -19.91 -5.57
N LEU A 370 -10.18 -19.16 -4.57
CA LEU A 370 -9.89 -19.45 -3.16
C LEU A 370 -10.44 -20.80 -2.72
N THR A 371 -11.66 -21.15 -3.16
CA THR A 371 -12.28 -22.46 -2.86
C THR A 371 -11.45 -23.60 -3.44
N GLY A 372 -10.99 -23.47 -4.69
CA GLY A 372 -10.13 -24.48 -5.30
C GLY A 372 -8.74 -24.57 -4.67
N LEU A 373 -8.17 -23.46 -4.22
CA LEU A 373 -6.91 -23.47 -3.48
C LEU A 373 -7.05 -24.18 -2.13
N LEU A 374 -8.16 -23.99 -1.42
CA LEU A 374 -8.45 -24.70 -0.17
C LEU A 374 -8.61 -26.20 -0.38
N ASP A 375 -9.25 -26.62 -1.47
CA ASP A 375 -9.33 -28.04 -1.87
C ASP A 375 -7.94 -28.63 -2.16
N LEU A 376 -7.09 -27.90 -2.91
CA LEU A 376 -5.72 -28.32 -3.17
C LEU A 376 -4.88 -28.39 -1.90
N GLN A 377 -5.07 -27.48 -0.95
CA GLN A 377 -4.43 -27.54 0.37
C GLN A 377 -4.83 -28.80 1.13
N ALA A 378 -6.11 -29.18 1.09
CA ALA A 378 -6.59 -30.39 1.75
C ALA A 378 -6.00 -31.68 1.12
N ARG A 379 -5.83 -31.70 -0.20
CA ARG A 379 -5.27 -32.85 -0.94
C ARG A 379 -3.75 -32.95 -0.87
N TYR A 380 -3.05 -31.81 -0.78
CA TYR A 380 -1.59 -31.71 -0.83
C TYR A 380 -1.01 -30.88 0.32
N PRO A 381 -1.29 -31.22 1.59
CA PRO A 381 -0.84 -30.43 2.75
C PRO A 381 0.68 -30.37 2.90
N GLN A 382 1.42 -31.31 2.29
CA GLN A 382 2.89 -31.32 2.24
C GLN A 382 3.48 -30.25 1.31
N PHE A 383 2.68 -29.65 0.42
CA PHE A 383 3.15 -28.63 -0.54
C PHE A 383 2.42 -27.29 -0.40
N ILE A 384 1.22 -27.29 0.15
CA ILE A 384 0.38 -26.09 0.25
C ILE A 384 -0.04 -25.91 1.70
N SER A 385 0.17 -24.71 2.21
CA SER A 385 -0.32 -24.29 3.51
C SER A 385 -0.77 -22.83 3.47
N ARG A 386 -1.57 -22.42 4.45
CA ARG A 386 -1.94 -21.01 4.69
C ARG A 386 -2.59 -20.34 3.48
N VAL A 387 -3.43 -21.07 2.75
CA VAL A 387 -4.27 -20.50 1.69
C VAL A 387 -5.08 -19.33 2.24
N ARG A 388 -4.98 -18.18 1.58
CA ARG A 388 -5.61 -16.93 2.00
C ARG A 388 -5.96 -16.05 0.80
N GLY A 389 -6.91 -15.15 0.98
CA GLY A 389 -7.25 -14.18 -0.06
C GLY A 389 -8.50 -13.37 0.19
N ARG A 390 -8.64 -12.28 -0.58
CA ARG A 390 -9.84 -11.44 -0.64
C ARG A 390 -10.06 -11.01 -2.10
N GLY A 391 -11.22 -11.34 -2.66
CA GLY A 391 -11.42 -11.25 -4.11
C GLY A 391 -10.41 -12.14 -4.85
N THR A 392 -9.85 -11.68 -5.96
CA THR A 392 -8.81 -12.43 -6.70
C THR A 392 -7.41 -12.24 -6.12
N PHE A 393 -7.26 -11.40 -5.10
CA PHE A 393 -6.00 -11.19 -4.38
C PHE A 393 -5.78 -12.33 -3.39
N CYS A 394 -5.23 -13.43 -3.89
CA CYS A 394 -5.03 -14.68 -3.13
C CYS A 394 -3.55 -15.09 -3.08
N SER A 395 -3.21 -15.98 -2.15
CA SER A 395 -1.89 -16.61 -2.02
C SER A 395 -1.95 -17.92 -1.24
N PHE A 396 -0.82 -18.64 -1.22
CA PHE A 396 -0.51 -19.72 -0.30
C PHE A 396 1.00 -19.83 -0.08
N ASP A 397 1.39 -20.57 0.96
CA ASP A 397 2.78 -20.85 1.30
C ASP A 397 3.19 -22.26 0.85
N ALA A 398 4.36 -22.35 0.20
CA ALA A 398 5.08 -23.59 -0.01
C ALA A 398 5.92 -23.96 1.24
N PRO A 399 6.48 -25.18 1.32
CA PRO A 399 7.32 -25.59 2.45
C PRO A 399 8.56 -24.70 2.61
N ASP A 400 9.20 -24.38 1.49
CA ASP A 400 10.47 -23.65 1.40
C ASP A 400 10.61 -22.90 0.05
N GLU A 401 11.64 -22.07 -0.04
CA GLU A 401 11.95 -21.28 -1.24
C GLU A 401 12.25 -22.15 -2.48
N PRO A 402 13.08 -23.23 -2.41
CA PRO A 402 13.33 -24.10 -3.56
C PRO A 402 12.05 -24.71 -4.14
N THR A 403 11.14 -25.21 -3.30
CA THR A 403 9.84 -25.76 -3.70
C THR A 403 8.98 -24.68 -4.34
N ARG A 404 8.89 -23.49 -3.74
CA ARG A 404 8.19 -22.33 -4.31
C ARG A 404 8.69 -22.03 -5.72
N ASN A 405 10.02 -21.92 -5.89
CA ASN A 405 10.65 -21.59 -7.17
C ASN A 405 10.40 -22.70 -8.22
N LYS A 406 10.49 -23.97 -7.83
CA LYS A 406 10.24 -25.13 -8.70
C LYS A 406 8.78 -25.17 -9.17
N LEU A 407 7.81 -24.97 -8.26
CA LEU A 407 6.38 -24.91 -8.60
C LEU A 407 6.07 -23.78 -9.59
N ILE A 408 6.62 -22.57 -9.37
CA ILE A 408 6.44 -21.45 -10.31
C ILE A 408 7.05 -21.78 -11.68
N SER A 409 8.23 -22.40 -11.72
CA SER A 409 8.90 -22.79 -12.97
C SER A 409 8.09 -23.81 -13.77
N ILE A 410 7.59 -24.86 -13.10
CA ILE A 410 6.76 -25.90 -13.74
C ILE A 410 5.41 -25.32 -14.19
N ALA A 411 4.75 -24.50 -13.37
CA ALA A 411 3.52 -23.84 -13.77
C ALA A 411 3.70 -23.00 -15.04
N ARG A 412 4.84 -22.28 -15.14
CA ARG A 412 5.18 -21.49 -16.32
C ARG A 412 5.39 -22.35 -17.56
N SER A 413 6.11 -23.47 -17.45
CA SER A 413 6.31 -24.39 -18.58
C SER A 413 5.01 -25.09 -19.01
N LYS A 414 4.06 -25.26 -18.08
CA LYS A 414 2.69 -25.73 -18.33
C LYS A 414 1.73 -24.61 -18.77
N GLY A 415 2.22 -23.39 -18.96
CA GLY A 415 1.47 -22.31 -19.57
C GLY A 415 0.78 -21.34 -18.60
N VAL A 416 1.12 -21.32 -17.31
CA VAL A 416 0.56 -20.40 -16.30
C VAL A 416 1.66 -19.54 -15.66
N VAL A 417 1.49 -18.22 -15.68
CA VAL A 417 2.41 -17.29 -14.99
C VAL A 417 1.91 -17.01 -13.58
N LEU A 418 2.73 -17.34 -12.58
CA LEU A 418 2.50 -17.08 -11.16
C LEU A 418 3.58 -16.13 -10.61
N GLY A 419 3.21 -15.36 -9.59
CA GLY A 419 4.15 -14.50 -8.85
C GLY A 419 4.64 -15.17 -7.56
N GLY A 420 5.88 -14.89 -7.18
CA GLY A 420 6.37 -15.15 -5.83
C GLY A 420 6.30 -13.89 -4.98
N CYS A 421 6.16 -14.06 -3.67
CA CYS A 421 6.30 -13.04 -2.63
C CYS A 421 6.89 -13.69 -1.38
N GLY A 422 7.48 -12.87 -0.51
CA GLY A 422 8.23 -13.37 0.66
C GLY A 422 9.30 -14.41 0.29
N ASP A 423 9.62 -15.25 1.26
CA ASP A 423 10.60 -16.32 1.09
C ASP A 423 10.01 -17.48 0.29
N LYS A 424 8.76 -17.86 0.56
CA LYS A 424 8.19 -19.13 0.10
C LYS A 424 6.72 -19.09 -0.32
N SER A 425 6.14 -17.91 -0.52
CA SER A 425 4.74 -17.77 -0.92
C SER A 425 4.58 -17.66 -2.44
N ILE A 426 3.45 -18.18 -2.94
CA ILE A 426 2.97 -18.03 -4.32
C ILE A 426 1.71 -17.16 -4.26
N ARG A 427 1.62 -16.16 -5.14
CA ARG A 427 0.54 -15.17 -5.16
C ARG A 427 -0.15 -15.04 -6.51
N PHE A 428 -1.40 -14.62 -6.43
CA PHE A 428 -2.30 -14.42 -7.54
C PHE A 428 -2.65 -12.94 -7.66
N ARG A 429 -2.28 -12.36 -8.81
CA ARG A 429 -2.61 -11.00 -9.24
C ARG A 429 -3.19 -11.05 -10.65
N PRO A 430 -4.32 -11.74 -10.88
CA PRO A 430 -4.95 -11.72 -12.19
C PRO A 430 -5.51 -10.32 -12.52
N THR A 431 -5.74 -10.07 -13.80
CA THR A 431 -6.45 -8.86 -14.27
C THR A 431 -7.94 -8.93 -13.90
N LEU A 432 -8.66 -7.81 -13.94
CA LEU A 432 -10.10 -7.76 -13.58
C LEU A 432 -11.02 -8.50 -14.56
N VAL A 433 -10.53 -8.82 -15.76
CA VAL A 433 -11.25 -9.64 -16.74
C VAL A 433 -11.04 -11.15 -16.52
N PHE A 434 -10.28 -11.55 -15.50
CA PHE A 434 -10.21 -12.95 -15.04
C PHE A 434 -11.59 -13.41 -14.54
N ARG A 435 -11.97 -14.62 -14.92
CA ARG A 435 -13.31 -15.20 -14.71
C ARG A 435 -13.17 -16.60 -14.12
N ASP A 436 -14.27 -17.17 -13.66
CA ASP A 436 -14.36 -18.51 -13.08
C ASP A 436 -13.72 -19.61 -13.94
N HIS A 437 -13.96 -19.60 -15.25
CA HIS A 437 -13.34 -20.59 -16.14
C HIS A 437 -11.81 -20.48 -16.19
N HIS A 438 -11.23 -19.29 -15.99
CA HIS A 438 -9.79 -19.12 -15.86
C HIS A 438 -9.29 -19.65 -14.52
N ALA A 439 -10.06 -19.50 -13.44
CA ALA A 439 -9.75 -20.11 -12.15
C ALA A 439 -9.73 -21.64 -12.26
N HIS A 440 -10.76 -22.24 -12.87
CA HIS A 440 -10.81 -23.69 -13.09
C HIS A 440 -9.68 -24.17 -14.02
N LEU A 441 -9.36 -23.44 -15.09
CA LEU A 441 -8.23 -23.77 -15.95
C LEU A 441 -6.91 -23.83 -15.16
N PHE A 442 -6.65 -22.82 -14.33
CA PHE A 442 -5.48 -22.83 -13.45
C PHE A 442 -5.52 -24.00 -12.46
N LEU A 443 -6.63 -24.19 -11.74
CA LEU A 443 -6.76 -25.20 -10.70
C LEU A 443 -6.57 -26.62 -11.25
N ASN A 444 -7.08 -26.91 -12.45
CA ASN A 444 -6.89 -28.19 -13.12
C ASN A 444 -5.40 -28.41 -13.47
N ILE A 445 -4.77 -27.45 -14.13
CA ILE A 445 -3.34 -27.52 -14.48
C ILE A 445 -2.48 -27.69 -13.22
N PHE A 446 -2.79 -26.93 -12.16
CA PHE A 446 -2.01 -26.96 -10.93
C PHE A 446 -2.24 -28.25 -10.12
N SER A 447 -3.44 -28.82 -10.17
CA SER A 447 -3.73 -30.15 -9.61
C SER A 447 -2.87 -31.23 -10.27
N ASP A 448 -2.74 -31.21 -11.60
CA ASP A 448 -1.90 -32.17 -12.34
C ASP A 448 -0.42 -31.99 -11.97
N ILE A 449 0.04 -30.74 -11.87
CA ILE A 449 1.41 -30.43 -11.43
C ILE A 449 1.68 -31.02 -10.05
N LEU A 450 0.78 -30.86 -9.08
CA LEU A 450 0.94 -31.35 -7.71
C LEU A 450 0.89 -32.88 -7.63
N ALA A 451 0.07 -33.53 -8.44
CA ALA A 451 0.00 -34.99 -8.52
C ALA A 451 1.33 -35.61 -8.98
N ASP A 452 2.02 -34.94 -9.90
CA ASP A 452 3.32 -35.36 -10.43
C ASP A 452 4.51 -34.78 -9.65
N PHE A 453 4.27 -33.93 -8.64
CA PHE A 453 5.32 -33.20 -7.93
C PHE A 453 6.04 -34.12 -6.94
N LYS A 454 7.26 -34.54 -7.32
CA LYS A 454 8.21 -35.25 -6.46
C LYS A 454 9.15 -34.30 -5.72
#